data_AF-A0A969H9J9-F1
#
_entry.id   AF-A0A969H9J9-F1
#
_cell.length_a   1.000
_cell.length_b   1.000
_cell.length_c   1.000
_cell.angle_alpha   90.00
_cell.angle_beta   90.00
_cell.angle_gamma   90.00
#
_symmetry.space_group_name_H-M   'P 1'
#
loop_
_entity.id
_entity.type
_entity.pdbx_description
1 polymer ?
#
loop_
_entity_poly.entity_id
_entity_poly.type
_entity_poly.pdbx_seq_one_letter_code
_entity_poly.pdbx_strand_id
1 'polypeptide(L)'
;MQRLQISLDENQYEFLRSEAFITGQSMAALLRDLLDEVIQKRQDEILRDDPIWQAIGVAEEIEGPTDVSANVDRYLYGEPVEAVNSQLLLKVAEAPDEYLAD
;
A
#
# COMPACT_ATOMS: atom_id res chain seq x y z
N MET A 1 11.60 3.59 -17.41
CA MET A 1 12.36 4.85 -17.51
C MET A 1 11.77 5.70 -18.62
N GLN A 2 11.54 6.99 -18.37
CA GLN A 2 11.09 7.97 -19.36
C GLN A 2 12.20 8.99 -19.60
N ARG A 3 12.38 9.46 -20.83
CA ARG A 3 13.37 10.50 -21.17
C ARG A 3 12.72 11.87 -21.06
N LEU A 4 13.30 12.74 -20.24
CA LEU A 4 12.87 14.12 -20.06
C LEU A 4 14.01 15.08 -20.43
N GLN A 5 13.69 16.19 -21.09
CA GLN A 5 14.59 17.32 -21.25
C GLN A 5 14.10 18.45 -20.34
N ILE A 6 14.98 18.93 -19.46
CA ILE A 6 14.70 20.02 -18.52
C ILE A 6 15.69 21.15 -18.75
N SER A 7 15.23 22.39 -18.59
CA SER A 7 16.10 23.56 -18.55
C SER A 7 16.47 23.84 -17.10
N LEU A 8 17.75 24.04 -16.84
CA LEU A 8 18.29 24.36 -15.53
C LEU A 8 18.90 25.75 -15.56
N ASP A 9 18.88 26.42 -14.41
CA ASP A 9 19.66 27.64 -14.22
C ASP A 9 21.16 27.31 -14.22
N GLU A 10 21.99 28.28 -14.60
CA GLU A 10 23.45 28.09 -14.67
C GLU A 10 24.03 27.65 -13.32
N ASN A 11 23.54 28.19 -12.21
CA ASN A 11 23.99 27.81 -10.88
C ASN A 11 23.64 26.35 -10.54
N GLN A 12 22.48 25.87 -10.98
CA GLN A 12 22.03 24.49 -10.75
C GLN A 12 22.84 23.49 -11.58
N TYR A 13 23.16 23.88 -12.81
CA TYR A 13 24.00 23.07 -13.69
C TYR A 13 25.43 22.91 -13.13
N GLU A 14 26.05 24.02 -12.70
CA GLU A 14 27.40 23.97 -12.13
C GLU A 14 27.44 23.16 -10.83
N PHE A 15 26.42 23.30 -9.96
CA PHE A 15 26.30 22.47 -8.76
C PHE A 15 26.23 20.97 -9.10
N LEU A 16 25.34 20.58 -10.02
CA LEU A 16 25.22 19.17 -10.42
C LEU A 16 26.51 18.65 -11.05
N ARG A 17 27.24 19.51 -11.77
CA ARG A 17 28.49 19.14 -12.42
C ARG A 17 29.60 18.92 -11.39
N SER A 18 29.74 19.80 -10.41
CA SER A 18 30.73 19.65 -9.35
C SER A 18 30.44 18.44 -8.48
N GLU A 19 29.18 18.25 -8.08
CA GLU A 19 28.79 17.11 -7.24
C GLU A 19 28.94 15.79 -7.97
N ALA A 20 28.56 15.72 -9.25
CA ALA A 20 28.76 14.53 -10.07
C ALA A 20 30.26 14.17 -10.19
N PHE A 21 31.12 15.18 -10.30
CA PHE A 21 32.57 14.98 -10.33
C PHE A 21 33.11 14.46 -8.99
N ILE A 22 32.65 15.02 -7.86
CA ILE A 22 33.09 14.63 -6.52
C ILE A 22 32.65 13.20 -6.18
N THR A 23 31.39 12.87 -6.48
CA THR A 23 30.79 11.56 -6.19
C THR A 23 31.17 10.48 -7.19
N GLY A 24 31.75 10.85 -8.33
CA GLY A 24 32.07 9.92 -9.43
C GLY A 24 30.85 9.37 -10.15
N GLN A 25 29.68 10.00 -9.97
CA GLN A 25 28.43 9.59 -10.60
C GLN A 25 28.15 10.40 -11.89
N SER A 26 27.27 9.90 -12.74
CA SER A 26 26.72 10.71 -13.85
C SER A 26 25.75 11.75 -13.30
N MET A 27 25.65 12.93 -13.93
CA MET A 27 24.68 13.97 -13.54
C MET A 27 23.24 13.45 -13.51
N ALA A 28 22.88 12.53 -14.40
CA ALA A 28 21.56 11.91 -14.41
C ALA A 28 21.32 10.94 -13.25
N ALA A 29 22.37 10.28 -12.74
CA ALA A 29 22.28 9.45 -11.55
C ALA A 29 22.12 10.32 -10.30
N LEU A 30 22.96 11.34 -10.16
CA LEU A 30 22.86 12.31 -9.06
C LEU A 30 21.49 12.99 -9.02
N LEU A 31 20.95 13.40 -10.18
CA LEU A 31 19.61 14.00 -10.26
C LEU A 31 18.51 13.03 -9.78
N ARG A 32 18.64 11.73 -10.07
CA ARG A 32 17.68 10.72 -9.58
C ARG A 32 17.79 10.56 -8.08
N ASP A 33 18.99 10.42 -7.54
CA ASP A 33 19.21 10.26 -6.10
C ASP A 33 18.64 11.46 -5.33
N LEU A 34 18.87 12.69 -5.82
CA LEU A 34 18.29 13.91 -5.24
C LEU A 34 16.76 13.96 -5.35
N LEU A 35 16.18 13.48 -6.46
CA LEU A 35 14.73 13.42 -6.61
C LEU A 35 14.12 12.37 -5.67
N ASP A 36 14.74 11.21 -5.53
CA ASP A 36 14.29 10.15 -4.65
C ASP A 36 14.31 10.61 -3.18
N GLU A 37 15.34 11.33 -2.76
CA GLU A 37 15.41 11.93 -1.42
C GLU A 37 14.27 12.92 -1.16
N VAL A 38 13.99 13.82 -2.12
CA VAL A 38 12.89 14.78 -2.01
C VAL A 38 11.53 14.10 -2.00
N ILE A 39 11.34 13.06 -2.82
CA ILE A 39 10.11 12.27 -2.85
C ILE A 39 9.91 11.58 -1.51
N GLN A 40 10.93 10.91 -0.98
CA GLN A 40 10.87 10.21 0.30
C GLN A 40 10.53 11.19 1.42
N LYS A 41 11.22 12.32 1.49
CA LYS A 41 10.95 13.35 2.51
C LYS A 41 9.51 13.87 2.45
N ARG A 42 8.98 14.11 1.24
CA ARG A 42 7.58 14.52 1.06
C ARG A 42 6.60 13.42 1.44
N GLN A 43 6.89 12.16 1.11
CA GLN A 43 6.08 11.04 1.53
C GLN A 43 6.06 10.94 3.06
N ASP A 44 7.21 11.03 3.71
CA ASP A 44 7.30 11.00 5.18
C ASP A 44 6.52 12.16 5.81
N GLU A 45 6.58 13.38 5.24
CA GLU A 45 5.77 14.52 5.70
C GLU A 45 4.26 14.28 5.53
N ILE A 46 3.83 13.76 4.37
CA ILE A 46 2.42 13.46 4.11
C ILE A 46 1.92 12.35 5.04
N LEU A 47 2.69 11.26 5.17
CA LEU A 47 2.36 10.11 5.99
C LEU A 47 2.39 10.45 7.49
N ARG A 48 3.23 11.40 7.91
CA ARG A 48 3.24 11.89 9.29
C ARG A 48 1.94 12.60 9.65
N ASP A 49 1.33 13.34 8.73
CA ASP A 49 0.10 14.10 8.99
C ASP A 49 -1.17 13.34 8.56
N ASP A 50 -1.04 12.15 7.97
CA ASP A 50 -2.18 11.32 7.56
C ASP A 50 -2.78 10.58 8.77
N PRO A 51 -4.02 10.89 9.19
CA PRO A 51 -4.66 10.24 10.32
C PRO A 51 -4.90 8.73 10.10
N ILE A 52 -4.99 8.27 8.85
CA ILE A 52 -5.10 6.84 8.53
C ILE A 52 -3.75 6.16 8.72
N TRP A 53 -2.66 6.79 8.29
CA TRP A 53 -1.31 6.25 8.47
C TRP A 53 -0.91 6.19 9.94
N GLN A 54 -1.26 7.22 10.72
CA GLN A 54 -1.08 7.22 12.17
C GLN A 54 -1.87 6.12 12.91
N ALA A 55 -2.93 5.59 12.30
CA ALA A 55 -3.72 4.50 12.88
C ALA A 55 -3.08 3.12 12.68
N ILE A 56 -2.11 2.99 11.77
CA ILE A 56 -1.39 1.73 11.55
C ILE A 56 -0.47 1.48 12.74
N GLY A 57 -0.60 0.31 13.37
CA GLY A 57 0.20 -0.09 14.53
C GLY A 57 -0.35 0.34 15.89
N VAL A 58 -1.43 1.13 15.95
CA VAL A 58 -2.11 1.49 17.22
C VAL A 58 -2.61 0.25 17.98
N ALA A 59 -2.91 -0.82 17.26
CA ALA A 59 -3.33 -2.10 17.81
C ALA A 59 -2.19 -3.13 17.94
N GLU A 60 -0.93 -2.76 17.67
CA GLU A 60 0.21 -3.70 17.69
C GLU A 60 0.55 -4.15 19.13
N GLU A 61 0.21 -3.34 20.13
CA GLU A 61 0.31 -3.69 21.55
C GLU A 61 -0.85 -4.57 22.06
N ILE A 62 -1.87 -4.82 21.23
CA ILE A 62 -2.99 -5.69 21.60
C ILE A 62 -2.53 -7.14 21.39
N GLU A 63 -2.31 -7.85 22.49
CA GLU A 63 -1.95 -9.27 22.48
C GLU A 63 -3.02 -10.08 21.74
N GLY A 64 -2.69 -10.57 20.55
CA GLY A 64 -3.63 -11.26 19.67
C GLY A 64 -2.94 -12.05 18.55
N PRO A 65 -3.68 -12.90 17.83
CA PRO A 65 -3.13 -13.66 16.71
C PRO A 65 -2.65 -12.72 15.61
N THR A 66 -1.50 -13.01 15.00
CA THR A 66 -0.89 -12.17 13.96
C THR A 66 -1.48 -12.40 12.56
N ASP A 67 -2.30 -13.43 12.40
CA ASP A 67 -2.85 -13.90 11.14
C ASP A 67 -4.36 -13.61 10.99
N VAL A 68 -4.93 -12.74 11.82
CA VAL A 68 -6.38 -12.42 11.81
C VAL A 68 -6.82 -11.88 10.45
N SER A 69 -5.98 -11.10 9.77
CA SER A 69 -6.26 -10.57 8.43
C SER A 69 -6.27 -11.64 7.34
N ALA A 70 -5.47 -12.70 7.48
CA ALA A 70 -5.40 -13.79 6.53
C ALA A 70 -6.49 -14.85 6.76
N ASN A 71 -6.91 -15.01 8.02
CA ASN A 71 -7.82 -16.07 8.46
C ASN A 71 -9.14 -15.51 9.03
N VAL A 72 -9.66 -14.44 8.43
CA VAL A 72 -10.89 -13.74 8.86
C VAL A 72 -12.04 -14.71 9.07
N ASP A 73 -12.27 -15.62 8.11
CA ASP A 73 -13.39 -16.57 8.15
C ASP A 73 -13.28 -17.53 9.34
N ARG A 74 -12.06 -17.99 9.65
CA ARG A 74 -11.81 -18.85 10.81
C ARG A 74 -12.10 -18.14 12.12
N TYR A 75 -11.73 -16.86 12.24
CA TYR A 75 -11.92 -16.10 13.48
C TYR A 75 -13.34 -15.59 13.66
N LEU A 76 -14.06 -15.29 12.56
CA LEU A 76 -15.45 -14.84 12.62
C LEU A 76 -16.45 -16.01 12.73
N TYR A 77 -16.20 -17.11 12.02
CA TYR A 77 -17.16 -18.21 11.88
C TYR A 77 -16.71 -19.51 12.56
N GLY A 78 -15.47 -19.59 13.06
CA GLY A 78 -14.93 -20.79 13.70
C GLY A 78 -14.43 -21.83 12.68
N GLU A 79 -14.41 -23.11 13.07
CA GLU A 79 -14.18 -24.18 12.10
C GLU A 79 -15.40 -24.31 11.16
N PRO A 80 -15.18 -24.60 9.86
CA PRO A 80 -16.29 -24.89 8.97
C PRO A 80 -17.11 -26.00 9.60
N VAL A 81 -18.41 -25.75 9.77
CA VAL A 81 -19.34 -26.75 10.27
C VAL A 81 -19.38 -27.90 9.25
N GLU A 82 -18.49 -28.89 9.41
CA GLU A 82 -18.57 -30.19 8.76
C GLU A 82 -19.76 -30.94 9.36
N ALA A 83 -20.95 -30.50 8.97
CA ALA A 83 -22.17 -31.29 8.82
C ALA A 83 -23.31 -30.35 8.41
N VAL A 84 -23.13 -29.53 7.37
CA VAL A 84 -24.31 -29.06 6.64
C VAL A 84 -24.87 -30.30 5.94
N ASN A 85 -25.82 -30.95 6.61
CA ASN A 85 -26.61 -32.04 6.06
C ASN A 85 -27.04 -31.63 4.66
N SER A 86 -26.60 -32.36 3.64
CA SER A 86 -26.78 -32.02 2.22
C SER A 86 -28.26 -31.82 1.82
N GLN A 87 -29.18 -32.30 2.65
CA GLN A 87 -30.62 -32.05 2.55
C GLN A 87 -31.04 -30.59 2.82
N LEU A 88 -30.27 -29.82 3.60
CA LEU A 88 -30.56 -28.41 3.90
C LEU A 88 -30.14 -27.48 2.76
N LEU A 89 -29.02 -27.76 2.08
CA LEU A 89 -28.56 -26.99 0.92
C LEU A 89 -29.51 -27.14 -0.28
N LEU A 90 -30.13 -28.32 -0.46
CA LEU A 90 -31.13 -28.53 -1.52
C LEU A 90 -32.40 -27.70 -1.29
N LYS A 91 -32.86 -27.56 -0.04
CA LYS A 91 -34.05 -26.77 0.29
C LYS A 91 -33.88 -25.27 0.08
N VAL A 92 -32.66 -24.75 0.25
CA VAL A 92 -32.37 -23.33 -0.01
C VAL A 92 -32.30 -23.06 -1.52
N ALA A 93 -31.78 -24.00 -2.31
CA ALA A 93 -31.72 -23.89 -3.77
C ALA A 93 -33.09 -24.06 -4.46
N GLU A 94 -34.05 -24.71 -3.81
CA GLU A 94 -35.42 -24.91 -4.31
C GLU A 94 -36.39 -23.81 -3.88
N ALA A 95 -35.99 -22.87 -3.02
CA ALA A 95 -36.79 -21.69 -2.77
C ALA A 95 -36.77 -20.83 -4.04
N PRO A 96 -37.90 -20.66 -4.76
CA PRO A 96 -37.93 -19.74 -5.88
C PRO A 96 -37.60 -18.36 -5.33
N ASP A 97 -36.63 -17.70 -5.97
CA ASP A 97 -36.32 -16.30 -5.80
C ASP A 97 -37.60 -15.48 -6.10
N GLU A 98 -38.46 -15.29 -5.09
CA GLU A 98 -39.56 -14.33 -5.12
C GLU A 98 -38.96 -12.92 -4.99
N TYR A 99 -38.25 -12.47 -6.02
CA TYR A 99 -38.07 -11.05 -6.26
C TYR A 99 -39.38 -10.49 -6.82
N LEU A 100 -40.29 -10.13 -5.91
CA LEU A 100 -41.33 -9.15 -6.22
C LEU A 100 -40.64 -7.79 -6.35
N ALA A 101 -40.48 -7.33 -7.59
CA ALA A 101 -40.17 -5.94 -7.89
C ALA A 101 -41.44 -5.11 -7.63
N ASP A 102 -41.41 -4.29 -6.58
CA ASP A 102 -42.29 -3.12 -6.41
C ASP A 102 -41.67 -1.90 -7.11
#